data_AF-A0A933I0W0-F1
#
_entry.id   AF-A0A933I0W0-F1
#
_cell.length_a   1.000
_cell.length_b   1.000
_cell.length_c   1.000
_cell.angle_alpha   90.00
_cell.angle_beta   90.00
_cell.angle_gamma   90.00
#
_symmetry.space_group_name_H-M   'P 1'
#
loop_
_entity.id
_entity.type
_entity.pdbx_description
1 polymer ?
#
loop_
_entity_poly.entity_id
_entity_poly.type
_entity_poly.pdbx_seq_one_letter_code
_entity_poly.pdbx_strand_id
1 'polypeptide(L)'
;MCGRYTQTAGIEVLKRRFGFSSADGTALRPRYNLSPGQEAPVVLGEGRPSLEFMTWGLIPAWARDPSVGGRMINARAETLAEKPSFKGPFARGRCLVAPGIARALSRLGDGVPRGVPSGQFPPQRRSRVSRDLTWGSPTPLT
;
A
#
# COMPACT_ATOMS: atom_id res chain seq x y z
N MET A 1 -13.49 -4.10 -10.33
CA MET A 1 -12.90 -2.87 -9.72
C MET A 1 -12.81 -3.13 -8.23
N CYS A 2 -11.64 -2.95 -7.61
CA CYS A 2 -11.44 -3.21 -6.19
C CYS A 2 -11.45 -1.88 -5.40
N GLY A 3 -12.10 -1.88 -4.24
CA GLY A 3 -12.16 -0.71 -3.36
C GLY A 3 -11.74 -0.99 -1.93
N ARG A 4 -11.38 -2.24 -1.61
CA ARG A 4 -10.93 -2.69 -0.30
C ARG A 4 -9.94 -3.84 -0.46
N TYR A 5 -8.95 -3.92 0.43
CA TYR A 5 -8.15 -5.14 0.58
C TYR A 5 -7.65 -5.31 2.01
N THR A 6 -7.14 -6.49 2.31
CA THR A 6 -6.57 -6.86 3.61
C THR A 6 -5.06 -6.95 3.47
N GLN A 7 -4.30 -6.47 4.45
CA GLN A 7 -2.87 -6.72 4.59
C GLN A 7 -2.59 -7.26 5.98
N THR A 8 -2.47 -8.59 6.11
CA THR A 8 -2.16 -9.27 7.37
C THR A 8 -0.80 -9.97 7.37
N ALA A 9 -0.09 -9.95 6.24
CA ALA A 9 1.20 -10.59 6.11
C ALA A 9 2.28 -9.81 6.86
N GLY A 10 3.09 -10.52 7.65
CA GLY A 10 4.25 -9.93 8.30
C GLY A 10 5.32 -9.51 7.29
N ILE A 11 6.16 -8.55 7.69
CA ILE A 11 7.19 -7.97 6.81
C ILE A 11 8.14 -9.02 6.22
N GLU A 12 8.53 -10.02 7.01
CA GLU A 12 9.42 -11.11 6.57
C GLU A 12 8.81 -12.01 5.48
N VAL A 13 7.48 -12.21 5.52
CA VAL A 13 6.77 -12.95 4.47
C VAL A 13 6.79 -12.15 3.17
N LEU A 14 6.55 -10.85 3.24
CA LEU A 14 6.56 -9.96 2.09
C LEU A 14 7.98 -9.79 1.52
N LYS A 15 9.00 -9.64 2.38
CA LYS A 15 10.42 -9.61 1.98
C LYS A 15 10.79 -10.85 1.17
N ARG A 16 10.46 -12.05 1.68
CA ARG A 16 10.72 -13.32 0.98
C ARG A 16 9.98 -13.41 -0.36
N ARG A 17 8.75 -12.89 -0.42
CA ARG A 17 7.92 -12.99 -1.62
C ARG A 17 8.35 -12.02 -2.72
N PHE A 18 8.69 -10.80 -2.35
CA PHE A 18 8.90 -9.67 -3.27
C PHE A 18 10.36 -9.22 -3.37
N GLY A 19 11.26 -9.73 -2.52
CA GLY A 19 12.70 -9.48 -2.60
C GLY A 19 13.11 -8.05 -2.26
N PHE A 20 12.41 -7.37 -1.36
CA PHE A 20 12.73 -5.99 -0.97
C PHE A 20 13.55 -5.89 0.33
N SER A 21 14.20 -4.74 0.48
CA SER A 21 14.84 -4.27 1.71
C SER A 21 13.91 -3.31 2.46
N SER A 22 14.00 -3.26 3.77
CA SER A 22 13.27 -2.29 4.60
C SER A 22 14.21 -1.74 5.66
N ALA A 23 14.03 -0.49 6.07
CA ALA A 23 14.77 0.06 7.19
C ALA A 23 14.52 -0.77 8.47
N ASP A 24 15.52 -0.85 9.33
CA ASP A 24 15.38 -1.49 10.64
C ASP A 24 14.26 -0.80 11.43
N GLY A 25 13.40 -1.61 12.05
CA GLY A 25 12.23 -1.11 12.78
C GLY A 25 11.02 -0.71 11.92
N THR A 26 11.04 -0.98 10.60
CA THR A 26 9.85 -0.78 9.74
C THR A 26 8.65 -1.57 10.30
N ALA A 27 7.71 -0.86 10.91
CA ALA A 27 6.57 -1.45 11.61
C ALA A 27 5.42 -1.74 10.63
N LEU A 28 5.41 -2.93 10.05
CA LEU A 28 4.29 -3.38 9.24
C LEU A 28 3.21 -4.04 10.11
N ARG A 29 2.12 -3.32 10.36
CA ARG A 29 1.00 -3.83 11.19
C ARG A 29 -0.08 -4.49 10.33
N PRO A 30 -0.68 -5.60 10.79
CA PRO A 30 -1.87 -6.18 10.16
C PRO A 30 -3.04 -5.19 10.09
N ARG A 31 -3.65 -5.06 8.92
CA ARG A 31 -4.84 -4.27 8.64
C ARG A 31 -5.85 -5.08 7.85
N TYR A 32 -7.03 -5.27 8.44
CA TYR A 32 -8.10 -6.13 7.92
C TYR A 32 -9.06 -5.41 6.97
N ASN A 33 -8.90 -4.09 6.84
CA ASN A 33 -9.74 -3.27 5.99
C ASN A 33 -8.98 -2.01 5.57
N LEU A 34 -8.20 -2.12 4.50
CA LEU A 34 -7.64 -0.96 3.82
C LEU A 34 -8.63 -0.41 2.81
N SER A 35 -8.84 0.90 2.84
CA SER A 35 -9.73 1.65 1.95
C SER A 35 -8.98 2.80 1.25
N PRO A 36 -9.53 3.33 0.14
CA PRO A 36 -9.05 4.55 -0.49
C PRO A 36 -8.77 5.69 0.49
N GLY A 37 -7.73 6.47 0.20
CA GLY A 37 -7.26 7.58 1.03
C GLY A 37 -6.42 7.16 2.24
N GLN A 38 -6.32 5.87 2.56
CA GLN A 38 -5.42 5.36 3.59
C GLN A 38 -4.04 5.05 3.01
N GLU A 39 -3.01 5.15 3.84
CA GLU A 39 -1.66 4.71 3.49
C GLU A 39 -1.61 3.19 3.36
N ALA A 40 -1.17 2.70 2.21
CA ALA A 40 -1.06 1.30 1.83
C ALA A 40 0.43 0.92 1.69
N PRO A 41 0.87 -0.26 2.16
CA PRO A 41 2.21 -0.74 1.88
C PRO A 41 2.34 -1.08 0.40
N VAL A 42 3.37 -0.53 -0.22
CA VAL A 42 3.74 -0.76 -1.61
C VAL A 42 5.22 -1.12 -1.69
N VAL A 43 5.55 -1.98 -2.64
CA VAL A 43 6.93 -2.31 -2.98
C VAL A 43 7.33 -1.50 -4.21
N LEU A 44 8.33 -0.65 -4.06
CA LEU A 44 8.95 0.06 -5.18
C LEU A 44 10.00 -0.85 -5.83
N GLY A 45 10.11 -0.83 -7.16
CA GLY A 45 10.98 -1.74 -7.91
C GLY A 45 12.25 -1.10 -8.47
N GLU A 46 12.44 0.21 -8.35
CA GLU A 46 13.55 0.91 -9.00
C GLU A 46 14.85 0.81 -8.19
N GLY A 47 15.91 0.29 -8.81
CA GLY A 47 17.23 0.12 -8.21
C GLY A 47 17.26 -0.97 -7.14
N ARG A 48 16.85 -0.64 -5.91
CA ARG A 48 16.80 -1.56 -4.78
C ARG A 48 15.36 -1.64 -4.29
N PRO A 49 14.67 -2.79 -4.44
CA PRO A 49 13.28 -2.85 -4.05
C PRO A 49 13.12 -2.51 -2.57
N SER A 50 12.19 -1.62 -2.27
CA SER A 50 11.94 -1.12 -0.92
C SER A 50 10.45 -1.20 -0.59
N LEU A 51 10.14 -1.38 0.70
CA LEU A 51 8.76 -1.26 1.19
C LEU A 51 8.52 0.17 1.68
N GLU A 52 7.51 0.81 1.10
CA GLU A 52 7.08 2.15 1.46
C GLU A 52 5.58 2.18 1.75
N PHE A 53 5.12 3.24 2.42
CA PHE A 53 3.70 3.49 2.66
C PHE A 53 3.26 4.67 1.80
N MET A 54 2.27 4.44 0.94
CA MET A 54 1.74 5.45 0.03
C MET A 54 0.22 5.56 0.17
N THR A 55 -0.32 6.78 0.06
CA THR A 55 -1.78 6.99 0.06
C THR A 55 -2.43 6.30 -1.13
N TRP A 56 -3.47 5.49 -0.87
CA TRP A 56 -4.25 4.84 -1.91
C TRP A 56 -5.19 5.84 -2.61
N GLY A 57 -4.67 6.49 -3.64
CA GLY A 57 -5.40 7.40 -4.51
C GLY A 57 -4.41 8.26 -5.30
N LEU A 58 -4.41 8.14 -6.62
CA LEU A 58 -3.42 8.84 -7.45
C LEU A 58 -3.81 10.31 -7.61
N ILE A 59 -2.91 11.21 -7.24
CA ILE A 59 -3.05 12.65 -7.50
C ILE A 59 -2.20 12.97 -8.74
N PRO A 60 -2.81 13.33 -9.88
CA PRO A 60 -2.04 13.73 -11.06
C PRO A 60 -1.23 15.00 -10.79
N ALA A 61 -0.03 15.11 -11.37
CA ALA A 61 0.85 16.26 -11.16
C ALA A 61 0.23 17.62 -11.57
N TRP A 62 -0.75 17.63 -12.48
CA TRP A 62 -1.46 18.84 -12.91
C TRP A 62 -2.64 19.21 -11.99
N ALA A 63 -3.07 18.30 -11.11
CA ALA A 63 -4.23 18.52 -10.26
C ALA A 63 -3.87 19.47 -9.11
N ARG A 64 -4.60 20.60 -9.03
CA ARG A 64 -4.48 21.56 -7.92
C ARG A 64 -5.21 21.09 -6.66
N ASP A 65 -6.25 20.29 -6.83
CA ASP A 65 -7.05 19.75 -5.75
C ASP A 65 -6.67 18.28 -5.45
N PRO A 66 -6.14 17.98 -4.26
CA PRO A 66 -5.79 16.62 -3.87
C PRO A 66 -7.01 15.69 -3.73
N SER A 67 -8.23 16.22 -3.59
CA SER A 67 -9.47 15.44 -3.48
C SER A 67 -9.72 14.55 -4.71
N VAL A 68 -9.15 14.94 -5.86
CA VAL A 68 -9.19 14.19 -7.12
C VAL A 68 -8.63 12.76 -6.95
N GLY A 69 -7.68 12.56 -6.01
CA GLY A 69 -7.10 11.26 -5.72
C GLY A 69 -8.13 10.21 -5.26
N GLY A 70 -9.20 10.63 -4.57
CA GLY A 70 -10.28 9.72 -4.16
C GLY A 70 -11.07 9.12 -5.33
N ARG A 71 -11.04 9.77 -6.50
CA ARG A 71 -11.66 9.26 -7.74
C ARG A 71 -10.69 8.41 -8.57
N MET A 72 -9.40 8.46 -8.26
CA MET A 72 -8.32 7.80 -9.01
C MET A 72 -7.69 6.66 -8.22
N ILE A 73 -8.55 5.75 -7.75
CA ILE A 73 -8.16 4.61 -6.91
C ILE A 73 -7.81 3.34 -7.72
N ASN A 74 -8.20 3.30 -9.00
CA ASN A 74 -7.99 2.17 -9.90
C ASN A 74 -7.57 2.70 -11.28
N ALA A 75 -6.64 1.99 -11.92
CA ALA A 75 -6.28 2.18 -13.32
C ALA A 75 -6.70 0.94 -14.12
N ARG A 76 -7.32 1.15 -15.29
CA ARG A 76 -7.69 0.06 -16.21
C ARG A 76 -6.51 -0.30 -17.09
N ALA A 77 -6.14 -1.58 -17.16
CA ALA A 77 -4.98 -2.07 -17.91
C ALA A 77 -5.01 -1.66 -19.39
N GLU A 78 -6.20 -1.61 -19.97
CA GLU A 78 -6.46 -1.32 -21.37
C GLU A 78 -6.20 0.15 -21.72
N THR A 79 -6.32 1.08 -20.77
CA THR A 79 -6.32 2.54 -21.05
C THR A 79 -5.29 3.33 -20.25
N LEU A 80 -4.53 2.67 -19.37
CA LEU A 80 -3.60 3.35 -18.45
C LEU A 80 -2.40 4.00 -19.16
N ALA A 81 -2.04 3.53 -20.35
CA ALA A 81 -0.92 4.08 -21.13
C ALA A 81 -1.31 5.36 -21.89
N GLU A 82 -2.60 5.56 -22.15
CA GLU A 82 -3.12 6.67 -22.95
C GLU A 82 -3.62 7.82 -22.07
N LYS A 83 -4.24 7.49 -20.92
CA LYS A 83 -4.86 8.48 -20.04
C LYS A 83 -3.82 9.41 -19.41
N PRO A 84 -3.96 10.76 -19.51
CA PRO A 84 -3.00 11.71 -18.95
C PRO A 84 -2.71 11.52 -17.46
N SER A 85 -3.71 11.13 -16.68
CA SER A 85 -3.54 10.86 -15.24
C SER A 85 -2.59 9.69 -14.95
N PHE A 86 -2.58 8.65 -15.80
CA PHE A 86 -1.87 7.40 -15.54
C PHE A 86 -0.63 7.20 -16.40
N LYS A 87 -0.53 7.85 -17.57
CA LYS A 87 0.56 7.68 -18.53
C LYS A 87 1.94 7.92 -17.92
N GLY A 88 2.10 9.00 -17.16
CA GLY A 88 3.35 9.33 -16.46
C GLY A 88 3.71 8.28 -15.39
N PRO A 89 2.83 8.04 -14.40
CA PRO A 89 3.05 7.03 -13.38
C PRO A 89 3.29 5.62 -13.92
N PHE A 90 2.62 5.24 -15.00
CA PHE A 90 2.83 3.93 -15.65
C PHE A 90 4.24 3.79 -16.23
N ALA A 91 4.79 4.86 -16.80
CA ALA A 91 6.14 4.84 -17.36
C ALA A 91 7.22 4.74 -16.29
N ARG A 92 7.08 5.50 -15.17
CA ARG A 92 8.19 5.81 -14.25
C ARG A 92 7.92 5.62 -12.75
N GLY A 93 6.77 5.10 -12.33
CA GLY A 93 6.62 4.74 -10.92
C GLY A 93 5.60 3.63 -10.75
N ARG A 94 5.90 2.53 -11.42
CA ARG A 94 5.24 1.27 -11.15
C ARG A 94 5.64 0.82 -9.75
N CYS A 95 4.64 0.50 -8.95
CA CYS A 95 4.81 -0.12 -7.64
C CYS A 95 3.90 -1.35 -7.56
N LEU A 96 4.25 -2.26 -6.66
CA LEU A 96 3.40 -3.39 -6.32
C LEU A 96 2.67 -3.07 -5.03
N VAL A 97 1.34 -3.04 -5.07
CA VAL A 97 0.55 -3.06 -3.82
C VAL A 97 0.83 -4.40 -3.14
N ALA A 98 1.12 -4.39 -1.84
CA ALA A 98 1.39 -5.61 -1.07
C ALA A 98 0.12 -6.06 -0.34
N PRO A 99 -0.81 -6.81 -0.98
CA PRO A 99 -1.95 -7.36 -0.28
C PRO A 99 -1.50 -8.46 0.70
N GLY A 100 -2.33 -8.68 1.70
CA GLY A 100 -2.21 -9.78 2.64
C GLY A 100 -2.28 -11.08 1.87
N ILE A 101 -1.15 -11.77 1.80
CA ILE A 101 -1.08 -13.09 1.19
C ILE A 101 -1.60 -14.05 2.25
N ALA A 102 -2.81 -14.55 2.07
CA ALA A 102 -3.26 -15.71 2.82
C ALA A 102 -2.31 -16.85 2.46
N ARG A 103 -1.35 -17.16 3.35
CA ARG A 103 -0.58 -18.39 3.23
C ARG A 103 -1.60 -19.52 3.37
N ALA A 104 -1.72 -20.38 2.36
CA ALA A 104 -2.38 -21.66 2.54
C ALA A 104 -1.70 -22.33 3.74
N LEU A 105 -2.47 -22.60 4.79
CA LEU A 105 -1.98 -23.35 5.94
C LEU A 105 -1.57 -24.72 5.42
N SER A 106 -0.27 -24.88 5.13
CA SER A 106 0.34 -26.19 5.07
C SER A 106 0.10 -26.81 6.44
N ARG A 107 -0.81 -27.80 6.46
CA ARG A 107 -1.32 -28.51 7.63
C ARG A 107 -0.24 -28.61 8.72
N LEU A 108 -0.29 -27.70 9.68
CA LEU A 108 0.33 -27.94 10.98
C LEU A 108 -0.60 -28.96 11.63
N GLY A 109 -0.06 -30.14 11.92
CA GLY A 109 -0.76 -31.17 12.68
C GLY A 109 -1.36 -30.55 13.94
N ASP A 110 -2.63 -30.92 14.18
CA ASP A 110 -3.33 -30.91 15.45
C ASP A 110 -2.96 -29.78 16.43
N GLY A 111 -3.58 -28.62 16.23
CA GLY A 111 -3.47 -27.50 17.18
C GLY A 111 -4.05 -26.19 16.64
N VAL A 112 -5.35 -26.16 16.35
CA VAL A 112 -6.06 -24.92 15.97
C VAL A 112 -6.08 -23.95 17.15
N PRO A 113 -5.49 -22.73 17.08
CA PRO A 113 -5.79 -21.69 18.05
C PRO A 113 -7.20 -21.20 17.75
N ARG A 114 -8.14 -21.55 18.62
CA ARG A 114 -9.51 -21.02 18.62
C ARG A 114 -9.47 -19.54 19.01
N GLY A 115 -10.16 -18.72 18.22
CA GLY A 115 -10.71 -17.44 18.66
C GLY A 115 -9.91 -16.21 18.27
N VAL A 116 -10.41 -15.45 17.29
CA VAL A 116 -10.23 -14.00 17.28
C VAL A 116 -11.26 -13.47 18.29
N PRO A 117 -10.88 -12.85 19.42
CA PRO A 117 -11.86 -12.29 20.34
C PRO A 117 -12.58 -11.12 19.65
N SER A 118 -13.87 -11.30 19.39
CA SER A 118 -14.78 -10.22 19.04
C SER A 118 -14.87 -9.27 20.24
N GLY A 119 -14.10 -8.18 20.23
CA GLY A 119 -14.18 -7.22 21.33
C GLY A 119 -13.10 -6.14 21.43
N GLN A 120 -12.02 -6.20 20.65
CA GLN A 120 -10.99 -5.14 20.66
C GLN A 120 -10.87 -4.49 19.30
N PHE A 121 -11.89 -3.72 18.93
CA PHE A 121 -11.73 -2.65 17.95
C PHE A 121 -11.26 -1.40 18.72
N PRO A 122 -9.96 -1.07 18.74
CA PRO A 122 -9.57 0.23 19.27
C PRO A 122 -10.23 1.32 18.41
N PRO A 123 -10.80 2.38 19.02
CA PRO A 123 -11.31 3.51 18.26
C PRO A 123 -10.16 4.07 17.42
N GLN A 124 -10.37 4.15 16.10
CA GLN A 124 -9.42 4.73 15.15
C GLN A 124 -9.19 6.19 15.53
N ARG A 125 -8.16 6.44 16.34
CA ARG A 125 -7.73 7.80 16.69
C ARG A 125 -7.26 8.42 15.38
N ARG A 126 -7.97 9.43 14.88
CA ARG A 126 -7.55 10.25 13.74
C ARG A 126 -6.23 10.91 14.12
N SER A 127 -5.10 10.30 13.75
CA SER A 127 -3.81 10.95 13.85
C SER A 127 -3.73 11.98 12.74
N ARG A 128 -3.85 13.24 13.14
CA ARG A 128 -3.50 14.42 12.36
C ARG A 128 -2.02 14.29 11.99
N VAL A 129 -1.72 13.97 10.74
CA VAL A 129 -0.39 14.15 10.16
C VAL A 129 -0.55 14.94 8.89
N SER A 130 -0.33 16.24 9.06
CA SER A 130 0.11 17.13 8.00
C SER A 130 1.51 16.71 7.57
N ARG A 131 1.71 16.43 6.30
CA ARG A 131 2.64 17.16 5.42
C ARG A 131 2.60 16.51 4.05
N ASP A 132 2.47 17.38 3.07
CA ASP A 132 2.27 17.12 1.66
C ASP A 132 3.35 16.19 1.10
N LEU A 133 2.95 15.05 0.56
CA LEU A 133 3.78 14.23 -0.32
C LEU A 133 2.91 13.81 -1.51
N THR A 134 2.78 14.74 -2.43
CA THR A 134 2.37 14.44 -3.81
C THR A 134 3.47 13.61 -4.48
N TRP A 135 3.05 12.80 -5.44
CA TRP A 135 3.92 12.02 -6.30
C TRP A 135 4.92 12.94 -7.04
N GLY A 136 6.14 13.02 -6.50
CA GLY A 136 7.23 13.87 -6.97
C GLY A 136 8.52 13.45 -6.30
N SER A 137 9.59 13.39 -7.08
CA SER A 137 10.94 12.93 -6.78
C SER A 137 11.44 13.24 -5.35
N PRO A 138 12.34 12.40 -4.78
CA PRO A 138 12.89 12.63 -3.44
C PRO A 138 13.60 13.98 -3.37
N THR A 139 13.18 14.84 -2.44
CA THR A 139 13.87 16.08 -2.12
C THR A 139 15.26 15.76 -1.58
N PRO A 140 16.35 16.25 -2.17
CA PRO A 140 17.67 16.10 -1.58
C PRO A 140 17.75 17.00 -0.35
N LEU A 141 18.04 16.39 0.80
CA LEU A 141 18.40 17.12 2.02
C LEU A 141 19.77 17.78 1.77
N THR A 142 19.83 19.10 1.93
CA THR A 142 21.09 19.84 2.14
C THR A 142 21.16 20.21 3.62
#